data_AF-A0A0S8CX69-F1
#
_entry.id   AF-A0A0S8CX69-F1
#
_cell.length_a   1.000
_cell.length_b   1.000
_cell.length_c   1.000
_cell.angle_alpha   90.00
_cell.angle_beta   90.00
_cell.angle_gamma   90.00
#
_symmetry.space_group_name_H-M   'P 1'
#
loop_
_entity.id
_entity.type
_entity.pdbx_description
1 polymer ?
#
loop_
_entity_poly.entity_id
_entity_poly.type
_entity_poly.pdbx_seq_one_letter_code
_entity_poly.pdbx_strand_id
1 'polypeptide(L)' 'MDDLRRIIGAAPAHLNDGAWLLFEHGHDQAEGCRRLLEQAGFVDLVAERDLAGILRVSGGRWLTAGSTAG' A
#
# COMPACT_ATOMS: atom_id res chain seq x y z
N MET A 1 -14.12 -0.02 -2.23
CA MET A 1 -13.16 -1.08 -1.85
C MET A 1 -12.69 -1.89 -3.04
N ASP A 2 -13.52 -2.11 -4.06
CA ASP A 2 -13.11 -2.90 -5.22
C ASP A 2 -12.02 -2.26 -6.07
N ASP A 3 -12.07 -0.94 -6.23
CA ASP A 3 -11.05 -0.21 -7.00
C ASP A 3 -9.66 -0.31 -6.35
N LEU A 4 -9.56 -0.11 -5.04
CA LEU A 4 -8.28 -0.23 -4.32
C LEU A 4 -7.72 -1.64 -4.44
N ARG A 5 -8.54 -2.68 -4.33
CA ARG A 5 -8.08 -4.07 -4.55
C ARG A 5 -7.50 -4.25 -5.95
N ARG A 6 -8.15 -3.67 -6.97
CA ARG A 6 -7.68 -3.75 -8.36
C ARG A 6 -6.37 -3.00 -8.55
N ILE A 7 -6.25 -1.78 -8.01
CA ILE A 7 -5.04 -0.97 -8.08
C ILE A 7 -3.88 -1.67 -7.37
N ILE A 8 -4.09 -2.09 -6.12
CA ILE A 8 -3.06 -2.77 -5.31
C ILE A 8 -2.61 -4.07 -5.98
N GLY A 9 -3.53 -4.88 -6.51
CA GLY A 9 -3.20 -6.13 -7.18
C GLY A 9 -2.47 -5.95 -8.52
N ALA A 10 -2.72 -4.86 -9.24
CA ALA A 10 -2.06 -4.58 -10.52
C ALA A 10 -0.71 -3.85 -10.34
N ALA A 11 -0.53 -3.10 -9.25
CA ALA A 11 0.63 -2.26 -9.01
C ALA A 11 1.99 -2.99 -9.14
N PRO A 12 2.19 -4.23 -8.67
CA PRO A 12 3.45 -4.95 -8.84
C PRO A 12 3.97 -5.04 -10.29
N ALA A 13 3.08 -5.09 -11.28
CA ALA A 13 3.46 -5.14 -12.70
C ALA A 13 3.97 -3.79 -13.25
N HIS A 14 3.82 -2.71 -12.48
CA HIS A 14 4.15 -1.33 -12.86
C HIS A 14 5.20 -0.69 -11.95
N LEU A 15 5.63 -1.39 -10.90
CA LEU A 15 6.58 -0.88 -9.91
C LEU A 15 7.96 -1.50 -10.14
N ASN A 16 8.98 -0.64 -10.07
CA ASN A 16 10.37 -1.10 -9.96
C ASN A 16 10.59 -1.72 -8.56
N ASP A 17 11.66 -2.51 -8.44
CA ASP A 17 12.11 -3.02 -7.16
C ASP A 17 12.40 -1.88 -6.17
N GLY A 18 11.89 -2.00 -4.94
CA GLY A 18 11.99 -0.97 -3.90
C GLY A 18 11.06 0.23 -4.07
N ALA A 19 10.20 0.26 -5.10
CA ALA A 19 9.28 1.37 -5.30
C ALA A 19 8.09 1.33 -4.33
N TRP A 20 7.52 2.50 -4.05
CA TRP A 20 6.39 2.68 -3.16
C TRP A 20 5.08 2.83 -3.92
N LEU A 21 4.02 2.23 -3.37
CA LEU A 21 2.64 2.55 -3.68
C LEU A 21 2.04 3.30 -2.49
N LEU A 22 1.57 4.54 -2.71
CA LEU A 22 0.81 5.33 -1.74
C LEU A 22 -0.52 5.72 -2.37
N PHE A 23 -1.61 5.69 -1.60
CA PHE A 23 -2.93 6.10 -2.06
C PHE A 23 -3.81 6.58 -0.90
N GLU A 24 -4.77 7.42 -1.24
CA GLU A 24 -5.77 7.94 -0.30
C GLU A 24 -6.99 7.01 -0.17
N HIS A 25 -7.65 7.04 0.99
CA HIS A 25 -8.85 6.26 1.27
C HIS A 25 -9.83 6.98 2.24
N GLY A 26 -11.03 6.41 2.41
CA GLY A 26 -12.03 6.87 3.37
C GLY A 26 -11.59 6.69 4.84
N HIS A 27 -12.21 7.41 5.77
CA HIS A 27 -11.73 7.52 7.16
C HIS A 27 -11.69 6.20 7.95
N ASP A 28 -12.45 5.19 7.53
CA ASP A 28 -12.60 3.87 8.16
C ASP A 28 -11.91 2.74 7.38
N GLN A 29 -11.17 3.08 6.32
CA GLN A 29 -10.68 2.10 5.35
C GLN A 29 -9.23 1.67 5.58
N ALA A 30 -8.52 2.29 6.52
CA ALA A 30 -7.09 2.06 6.75
C ALA A 30 -6.76 0.57 6.99
N GLU A 31 -7.53 -0.10 7.86
CA GLU A 31 -7.28 -1.51 8.18
C GLU A 31 -7.56 -2.44 6.99
N GLY A 32 -8.60 -2.12 6.20
CA GLY A 32 -8.90 -2.82 4.96
C GLY A 32 -7.78 -2.66 3.93
N CYS A 33 -7.27 -1.43 3.77
CA CYS A 33 -6.17 -1.13 2.86
C CYS A 33 -4.89 -1.86 3.28
N ARG A 34 -4.57 -1.88 4.57
CA ARG A 34 -3.44 -2.62 5.12
C ARG A 34 -3.52 -4.10 4.75
N ARG A 35 -4.66 -4.76 5.00
CA ARG A 35 -4.83 -6.18 4.65
C ARG A 35 -4.67 -6.44 3.16
N LEU A 36 -5.18 -5.55 2.30
CA LEU A 36 -5.03 -5.70 0.85
C LEU A 36 -3.56 -5.58 0.42
N LEU A 37 -2.80 -4.66 1.01
CA LEU A 37 -1.36 -4.50 0.76
C LEU A 37 -0.56 -5.72 1.23
N GLU A 38 -0.83 -6.23 2.44
CA GLU A 38 -0.21 -7.45 2.98
C GLU A 38 -0.49 -8.66 2.07
N GLN A 39 -1.74 -8.84 1.65
CA GLN A 39 -2.16 -9.94 0.76
C GLN A 39 -1.51 -9.85 -0.63
N ALA A 40 -1.27 -8.64 -1.13
CA ALA A 40 -0.57 -8.42 -2.39
C ALA A 40 0.96 -8.55 -2.29
N GLY A 41 1.51 -8.72 -1.08
CA GLY A 41 2.94 -8.93 -0.84
C GLY A 41 3.76 -7.65 -0.69
N PHE A 42 3.13 -6.50 -0.47
CA PHE A 42 3.85 -5.28 -0.12
C PHE A 42 4.47 -5.39 1.29
N VAL A 43 5.62 -4.76 1.48
CA VAL A 43 6.33 -4.67 2.76
C VAL A 43 6.42 -3.21 3.23
N ASP A 44 7.00 -2.96 4.40
CA ASP A 44 7.19 -1.60 4.94
C ASP A 44 5.89 -0.77 4.93
N LEU A 45 4.79 -1.37 5.37
CA LEU A 45 3.47 -0.77 5.26
C LEU A 45 3.34 0.49 6.13
N VAL A 46 2.72 1.53 5.57
CA VAL A 46 2.49 2.81 6.22
C VAL A 46 1.01 3.16 6.23
N ALA A 47 0.61 3.93 7.26
CA ALA A 47 -0.70 4.54 7.37
C ALA A 47 -0.53 5.93 7.97
N GLU A 48 -0.72 6.96 7.16
CA GLU A 48 -0.44 8.35 7.52
C GLU A 48 -1.74 9.13 7.74
N ARG A 49 -1.65 10.08 8.68
CA ARG A 49 -2.75 10.99 9.01
C ARG A 49 -2.69 12.24 8.15
N ASP A 50 -3.85 12.74 7.76
CA ASP A 50 -3.98 14.10 7.23
C ASP A 50 -3.80 15.15 8.35
N LEU A 51 -3.87 16.44 7.97
CA LEU A 51 -3.72 17.56 8.91
C LEU A 51 -4.84 17.61 9.98
N ALA A 52 -5.97 16.93 9.75
CA ALA A 52 -7.06 16.81 10.72
C ALA A 52 -6.88 15.59 11.64
N GLY A 53 -5.77 14.86 11.51
CA GLY A 53 -5.47 13.68 12.32
C GLY A 53 -6.21 12.42 11.87
N ILE A 54 -6.85 12.41 10.70
CA ILE A 54 -7.59 11.25 10.18
C ILE A 54 -6.65 10.39 9.33
N LEU A 55 -6.66 9.07 9.53
CA LEU A 55 -5.93 8.15 8.63
C LEU A 55 -6.49 8.27 7.23
N ARG A 56 -5.67 8.81 6.32
CA ARG A 56 -6.10 9.18 4.97
C ARG A 56 -5.27 8.48 3.91
N VAL A 57 -3.99 8.25 4.17
CA VAL A 57 -3.06 7.64 3.22
C VAL A 57 -2.61 6.30 3.74
N SER A 58 -2.67 5.28 2.89
CA SER A 58 -2.06 3.97 3.13
C SER A 58 -1.08 3.65 2.02
N GLY A 59 -0.11 2.78 2.32
CA GLY A 59 0.82 2.32 1.29
C GLY A 59 1.84 1.31 1.76
N GLY A 60 2.73 0.93 0.85
CA GLY A 60 3.79 -0.03 1.11
C GLY A 60 4.82 -0.06 -0.01
N ARG A 61 5.94 -0.72 0.25
CA ARG A 61 7.05 -0.91 -0.69
C ARG A 61 6.94 -2.26 -1.39
N TRP A 62 7.16 -2.26 -2.69
CA TRP A 62 7.26 -3.49 -3.48
C TRP A 62 8.71 -3.97 -3.54
N LEU A 63 8.94 -5.24 -3.21
CA LEU A 63 10.22 -5.90 -3.38
C LEU A 63 10.04 -7.09 -4.31
N THR A 64 10.84 -7.12 -5.37
CA THR A 64 10.92 -8.25 -6.27
C THR A 64 11.62 -9.42 -5.57
N ALA A 65 11.19 -10.65 -5.85
CA ALA A 65 11.76 -11.83 -5.24
C ALA A 65 13.27 -11.91 -5.53
N GLY A 66 14.09 -11.80 -4.48
CA GLY A 66 15.56 -11.75 -4.56
C GLY A 66 16.17 -10.45 -4.03
N SER A 67 15.36 -9.41 -3.80
CA SER A 67 15.81 -8.17 -3.18
C SER A 67 15.73 -8.30 -1.66
N THR A 68 16.82 -8.75 -1.02
CA THR A 68 16.99 -8.53 0.42
C THR A 68 17.27 -7.05 0.62
N ALA A 69 16.37 -6.36 1.33
CA ALA A 69 16.64 -5.02 1.84
C ALA A 69 17.94 -5.07 2.66
N GLY A 70 18.98 -4.42 2.15
CA GLY A 70 20.26 -4.26 2.83
C GLY A 70 20.17 -3.33 4.03
#